data_AF-A0A3A3HP71-F1
#
_entry.id   AF-A0A3A3HP71-F1
#
_cell.length_a   1.000
_cell.length_b   1.000
_cell.length_c   1.000
_cell.angle_alpha   90.00
_cell.angle_beta   90.00
_cell.angle_gamma   90.00
#
_symmetry.space_group_name_H-M   'P 1'
#
loop_
_entity.id
_entity.type
_entity.pdbx_description
1 polymer ?
#
loop_
_entity_poly.entity_id
_entity_poly.type
_entity_poly.pdbx_seq_one_letter_code
_entity_poly.pdbx_strand_id
1 'polypeptide(L)' 'MTLYGQGYQFLGPNADHDPTGMSTEYLLVELHSKEPLDGSSASGYDVTLGQFTALCPNRVQ' A
#
# COMPACT_ATOMS: atom_id res chain seq x y z
N MET A 1 2.19 8.56 6.41
CA MET A 1 1.86 9.79 5.68
C MET A 1 0.35 9.96 5.65
N THR A 2 -0.18 11.17 5.67
CA THR A 2 -1.64 11.42 5.64
C THR A 2 -2.08 11.74 4.21
N LEU A 3 -3.00 10.96 3.67
CA LEU A 3 -3.55 11.06 2.31
C LEU A 3 -5.07 11.12 2.42
N TYR A 4 -5.69 12.17 1.89
CA TYR A 4 -7.14 12.42 2.04
C TYR A 4 -7.64 12.48 3.51
N GLY A 5 -6.76 12.81 4.45
CA GLY A 5 -7.07 12.78 5.89
C GLY A 5 -6.91 11.39 6.53
N GLN A 6 -6.69 10.35 5.74
CA GLN A 6 -6.40 8.99 6.20
C GLN A 6 -4.89 8.76 6.24
N GLY A 7 -4.36 8.32 7.38
CA GLY A 7 -2.95 7.98 7.51
C GLY A 7 -2.68 6.60 6.89
N TYR A 8 -1.63 6.47 6.08
CA TYR A 8 -1.17 5.17 5.58
C TYR A 8 0.29 4.90 5.95
N GLN A 9 0.58 3.61 6.15
CA GLN A 9 1.91 3.09 6.43
C GLN A 9 2.28 2.00 5.42
N PHE A 10 3.45 2.17 4.82
CA PHE A 10 4.10 1.15 4.01
C PHE A 10 4.92 0.23 4.91
N LEU A 11 4.63 -1.08 4.87
CA LEU A 11 5.34 -2.08 5.65
C LEU A 11 6.41 -2.82 4.85
N GLY A 12 6.37 -2.78 3.51
CA GLY A 12 7.33 -3.46 2.64
C GLY A 12 6.66 -4.37 1.62
N PRO A 13 7.45 -5.19 0.92
CA PRO A 13 6.95 -6.24 0.04
C PRO A 13 6.06 -7.23 0.80
N ASN A 14 5.00 -7.70 0.16
CA ASN A 14 4.16 -8.74 0.69
C ASN A 14 4.79 -10.12 0.42
N ALA A 15 5.17 -10.83 1.48
CA ALA A 15 5.77 -12.17 1.37
C ALA A 15 4.79 -13.21 0.81
N ASP A 16 3.49 -12.97 0.95
CA ASP A 16 2.41 -13.81 0.44
C ASP A 16 1.89 -13.31 -0.92
N HIS A 17 2.65 -12.43 -1.59
CA HIS A 17 2.28 -11.99 -2.93
C HIS A 17 2.33 -13.17 -3.91
N ASP A 18 1.18 -13.47 -4.50
CA ASP A 18 1.02 -14.42 -5.58
C ASP A 18 0.66 -13.63 -6.83
N PRO A 19 1.54 -13.57 -7.85
CA PRO A 19 1.26 -12.86 -9.10
C PRO A 19 0.12 -13.49 -9.92
N THR A 20 -0.35 -14.68 -9.54
CA THR A 20 -1.53 -15.34 -10.11
C THR A 20 -2.79 -15.21 -9.25
N GLY A 21 -2.65 -14.64 -8.05
CA GLY A 21 -3.71 -14.44 -7.07
C GLY A 21 -4.20 -12.99 -6.97
N MET A 22 -4.98 -12.71 -5.93
CA MET A 22 -5.51 -11.36 -5.63
C MET A 22 -4.73 -10.65 -4.51
N SER A 23 -3.55 -11.16 -4.11
CA SER A 23 -2.77 -10.54 -3.04
C SER A 23 -1.93 -9.37 -3.56
N THR A 24 -1.85 -8.31 -2.78
CA THR A 24 -1.05 -7.12 -3.10
C THR A 24 0.44 -7.42 -3.17
N GLU A 25 1.17 -6.72 -4.06
CA GLU A 25 2.63 -6.78 -4.13
C GLU A 25 3.30 -6.19 -2.87
N TYR A 26 2.69 -5.16 -2.29
CA TYR A 26 3.21 -4.44 -1.14
C TYR A 26 2.16 -4.33 -0.04
N LEU A 27 2.62 -4.38 1.20
CA LEU A 27 1.78 -4.22 2.38
C LEU A 27 1.62 -2.73 2.70
N LEU A 28 0.42 -2.23 2.43
CA LEU A 28 -0.04 -0.90 2.81
C LEU A 28 -1.14 -1.04 3.85
N VAL A 29 -1.05 -0.27 4.94
CA VAL A 29 -2.00 -0.35 6.06
C VAL A 29 -2.55 1.02 6.38
N GLU A 30 -3.86 1.12 6.57
CA GLU A 30 -4.46 2.34 7.10
C GLU A 30 -4.12 2.47 8.59
N LEU A 31 -3.57 3.61 9.00
CA LEU A 31 -3.11 3.85 10.38
C LEU A 31 -4.26 3.88 11.40
N HIS A 32 -5.48 4.17 10.97
CA HIS A 32 -6.62 4.29 11.88
C HIS A 32 -7.25 2.94 12.21
N SER A 33 -7.62 2.17 11.19
CA SER A 33 -8.18 0.83 11.35
C SER A 33 -7.12 -0.24 11.58
N LYS A 34 -5.86 0.02 11.20
CA LYS A 34 -4.77 -0.97 11.08
C LYS A 34 -5.09 -2.11 10.11
N GLU A 35 -6.08 -1.90 9.25
CA GLU A 35 -6.44 -2.88 8.22
C GLU A 35 -5.51 -2.72 7.01
N PRO A 36 -4.98 -3.83 6.47
CA PRO A 36 -4.24 -3.81 5.23
C PRO A 36 -5.17 -3.49 4.06
N LEU A 37 -4.67 -2.73 3.10
CA LEU A 37 -5.36 -2.50 1.84
C LEU A 37 -5.43 -3.81 1.05
N ASP A 38 -6.61 -4.08 0.49
CA ASP A 38 -6.91 -5.30 -0.27
C ASP A 38 -6.33 -5.30 -1.69
N GLY A 39 -5.65 -4.22 -2.11
CA GLY A 39 -5.09 -4.08 -3.44
C GLY A 39 -6.03 -3.55 -4.50
N SER A 40 -7.31 -3.37 -4.17
CA SER A 40 -8.28 -2.80 -5.09
C SER A 40 -8.09 -1.29 -5.21
N SER A 41 -8.42 -0.73 -6.38
CA SER A 41 -8.48 0.72 -6.54
C SER A 41 -9.54 1.36 -5.64
N ALA A 42 -10.56 0.59 -5.21
CA ALA A 42 -11.59 1.04 -4.28
C ALA A 42 -11.05 1.30 -2.86
N SER A 43 -10.05 0.52 -2.42
CA SER A 43 -9.34 0.78 -1.16
C SER A 43 -8.28 1.87 -1.28
N GLY A 44 -8.08 2.44 -2.48
CA GLY A 44 -7.11 3.49 -2.73
C GLY A 44 -5.66 3.01 -2.79
N TYR A 45 -5.45 1.70 -2.98
CA TYR A 45 -4.13 1.06 -3.01
C TYR A 45 -3.20 1.68 -4.06
N ASP A 46 -3.65 1.78 -5.31
CA ASP A 46 -2.84 2.27 -6.44
C ASP A 46 -2.36 3.72 -6.21
N VAL A 47 -3.26 4.56 -5.70
CA VAL A 47 -2.96 5.97 -5.42
C VAL A 47 -1.95 6.09 -4.28
N THR A 48 -2.16 5.32 -3.21
CA THR A 48 -1.30 5.31 -2.03
C THR A 48 0.09 4.79 -2.38
N LEU A 49 0.18 3.69 -3.13
CA LEU A 49 1.45 3.13 -3.58
C LEU A 49 2.20 4.11 -4.47
N GLY A 50 1.53 4.73 -5.44
CA GLY A 50 2.13 5.73 -6.32
C GLY A 50 2.73 6.92 -5.54
N GLN A 51 2.06 7.36 -4.47
CA GLN A 51 2.57 8.42 -3.60
C GLN A 51 3.78 7.97 -2.77
N PHE A 52 3.78 6.73 -2.27
CA PHE A 52 4.96 6.17 -1.62
C PHE A 52 6.15 6.09 -2.58
N THR A 53 5.95 5.64 -3.81
CA THR A 53 7.01 5.60 -4.84
C THR A 53 7.53 7.00 -5.17
N ALA A 54 6.65 8.00 -5.26
CA ALA A 54 7.04 9.39 -5.55
C ALA A 54 7.88 10.02 -4.42
N LEU A 55 7.58 9.69 -3.15
CA LEU A 55 8.30 10.28 -2.00
C LEU A 55 9.50 9.45 -1.54
N CYS A 56 9.47 8.15 -1.77
CA CYS A 56 10.51 7.22 -1.37
C CYS A 56 11.01 6.40 -2.57
N PRO A 57 11.53 7.03 -3.64
CA PRO A 57 11.90 6.35 -4.89
C PRO A 57 12.99 5.28 -4.71
N ASN A 58 13.76 5.31 -3.62
CA ASN A 58 14.79 4.31 -3.30
C ASN A 58 14.31 3.14 -2.42
N ARG A 59 13.02 3.09 -2.04
CA ARG A 59 12.47 2.03 -1.15
C ARG A 59 11.42 1.15 -1.82
N VAL A 60 11.03 1.47 -3.05
CA VAL A 60 10.15 0.66 -3.89
C VAL A 60 11.00 0.28 -5.11
N GLN A 61 11.65 -0.88 -5.05
CA GLN A 61 12.42 -1.47 -6.14
C GLN A 61 11.93 -2.88 -6.40
#